data_AF-A0A7S0L433-F1
#
_entry.id   AF-A0A7S0L433-F1
#
_cell.length_a   1.000
_cell.length_b   1.000
_cell.length_c   1.000
_cell.angle_alpha   90.00
_cell.angle_beta   90.00
_cell.angle_gamma   90.00
#
_symmetry.space_group_name_H-M   'P 1'
#
loop_
_entity.id
_entity.type
_entity.pdbx_description
1 polymer ?
#
loop_
_entity_poly.entity_id
_entity_poly.type
_entity_poly.pdbx_seq_one_letter_code
_entity_poly.pdbx_strand_id
1 'polypeptide(L)'
;NDRQHNFVRDAWLVPLINSATSILSGLVVFSVLGHLAHEKGVDVENVAAQGPGLAFVVYPEALALFPAANFFAVMFFLMLLCLGVDSAFALAETSLTCIADFGILPRLSTGPRAALYCLLCFLLGLLFVTRGGLLWLDLFD
;
A
#
# COMPACT_ATOMS: atom_id res chain seq x y z
N ASN A 1 -16.96 -13.12 -11.32
CA ASN A 1 -16.97 -14.48 -10.76
C ASN A 1 -18.06 -15.29 -11.44
N ASP A 2 -17.81 -16.55 -11.76
CA ASP A 2 -18.84 -17.40 -12.37
C ASP A 2 -19.98 -17.67 -11.37
N ARG A 3 -21.21 -17.81 -11.88
CA ARG A 3 -22.40 -17.99 -11.03
C ARG A 3 -22.34 -19.23 -10.11
N GLN A 4 -21.57 -20.24 -10.47
CA GLN A 4 -21.40 -21.48 -9.70
C GLN A 4 -20.11 -21.51 -8.88
N HIS A 5 -19.34 -20.42 -8.85
CA HIS A 5 -18.09 -20.37 -8.11
C HIS A 5 -18.34 -20.47 -6.59
N ASN A 6 -17.49 -21.24 -5.91
CA ASN A 6 -17.59 -21.42 -4.47
C ASN A 6 -17.03 -20.21 -3.72
N PHE A 7 -17.83 -19.14 -3.64
CA PHE A 7 -17.47 -17.91 -2.94
C PHE A 7 -17.32 -18.10 -1.43
N VAL A 8 -17.94 -19.13 -0.83
CA VAL A 8 -17.83 -19.42 0.61
C VAL A 8 -16.40 -19.83 0.96
N ARG A 9 -15.74 -20.60 0.10
CA ARG A 9 -14.32 -20.95 0.27
C ARG A 9 -13.45 -19.69 0.28
N ASP A 10 -13.64 -18.81 -0.70
CA ASP A 10 -12.85 -17.58 -0.82
C ASP A 10 -13.10 -16.63 0.35
N ALA A 11 -14.36 -16.53 0.80
CA ALA A 11 -14.76 -15.68 1.91
C ALA A 11 -14.05 -16.02 3.23
N TRP A 12 -13.68 -17.28 3.46
CA TRP A 12 -12.89 -17.66 4.64
C TRP A 12 -11.38 -17.72 4.34
N LEU A 13 -10.99 -18.14 3.14
CA LEU A 13 -9.57 -18.29 2.78
C LEU A 13 -8.85 -16.95 2.65
N VAL A 14 -9.46 -15.96 1.99
CA VAL A 14 -8.83 -14.66 1.74
C VAL A 14 -8.54 -13.90 3.05
N PRO A 15 -9.49 -13.74 3.99
CA PRO A 15 -9.20 -13.09 5.28
C PRO A 15 -8.19 -13.85 6.12
N LEU A 16 -8.18 -15.18 6.05
CA LEU A 16 -7.21 -16.01 6.76
C LEU A 16 -5.79 -15.77 6.27
N ILE A 17 -5.59 -15.78 4.94
CA ILE A 17 -4.29 -15.48 4.33
C ILE A 17 -3.87 -14.05 4.66
N ASN A 18 -4.77 -13.08 4.52
CA ASN A 18 -4.50 -11.69 4.87
C ASN A 18 -4.02 -11.55 6.33
N SER A 19 -4.71 -12.20 7.26
CA SER A 19 -4.36 -12.16 8.69
C SER A 19 -3.01 -12.84 8.97
N ALA A 20 -2.75 -13.99 8.35
CA ALA A 20 -1.47 -14.68 8.46
C ALA A 20 -0.32 -13.83 7.91
N THR A 21 -0.50 -13.21 6.76
CA THR A 21 0.49 -12.27 6.17
C THR A 21 0.72 -11.08 7.10
N SER A 22 -0.32 -10.50 7.70
CA SER A 22 -0.18 -9.40 8.65
C SER A 22 0.61 -9.78 9.90
N ILE A 23 0.40 -11.00 10.43
CA ILE A 23 1.18 -11.51 11.59
C ILE A 23 2.66 -11.68 11.20
N LEU A 24 2.93 -12.32 10.05
CA LEU A 24 4.30 -12.49 9.57
C LEU A 24 4.98 -11.15 9.30
N SER A 25 4.27 -10.20 8.69
CA SER A 25 4.75 -8.84 8.48
C SER A 25 5.10 -8.16 9.79
N GLY A 26 4.23 -8.27 10.81
CA GLY A 26 4.51 -7.73 12.15
C GLY A 26 5.80 -8.28 12.75
N LEU A 27 6.04 -9.59 12.66
CA LEU A 27 7.28 -10.21 13.15
C LEU A 27 8.51 -9.69 12.39
N VAL A 28 8.41 -9.56 11.06
CA VAL A 28 9.49 -8.98 10.24
C VAL A 28 9.76 -7.54 10.66
N VAL A 29 8.73 -6.71 10.81
CA VAL A 29 8.84 -5.30 11.23
C VAL A 29 9.56 -5.19 12.56
N PHE A 30 9.05 -5.89 13.59
CA PHE A 30 9.63 -5.79 14.92
C PHE A 30 11.03 -6.39 15.01
N SER A 31 11.38 -7.40 14.20
CA SER A 31 12.75 -7.93 14.15
C SER A 31 13.76 -6.91 13.61
N VAL A 32 13.40 -6.20 12.53
CA VAL A 32 14.26 -5.17 11.91
C VAL A 32 14.39 -3.96 12.84
N LEU A 33 13.29 -3.52 13.45
CA LEU A 33 13.29 -2.44 14.43
C LEU A 33 14.08 -2.80 15.69
N GLY A 34 13.93 -4.04 16.19
CA GLY A 34 14.69 -4.53 17.33
C GLY A 34 16.20 -4.56 17.07
N HIS A 35 16.61 -4.94 15.86
CA HIS A 35 18.02 -4.87 15.45
C HIS A 35 18.51 -3.41 15.41
N LEU A 36 17.73 -2.49 14.81
CA LEU A 36 18.09 -1.07 14.78
C LEU A 36 18.19 -0.47 16.19
N ALA A 37 17.27 -0.82 17.09
CA ALA A 37 17.27 -0.39 18.48
C ALA A 37 18.53 -0.89 19.22
N HIS A 38 18.91 -2.15 18.99
CA HIS A 38 20.11 -2.74 19.57
C HIS A 38 21.39 -2.03 19.09
N GLU A 39 21.52 -1.76 17.79
CA GLU A 39 22.67 -1.06 17.21
C GLU A 39 22.78 0.39 17.68
N LYS A 40 21.64 1.07 17.90
CA LYS A 40 21.59 2.45 18.42
C LYS A 40 21.69 2.56 19.95
N GLY A 41 21.54 1.45 20.68
CA GLY A 41 21.50 1.46 22.15
C GLY A 41 20.30 2.23 22.71
N VAL A 42 19.17 2.24 22.00
CA VAL A 42 17.92 2.90 22.43
C VAL A 42 16.79 1.89 22.56
N ASP A 43 15.75 2.22 23.31
CA ASP A 43 14.55 1.37 23.38
C ASP A 43 13.80 1.31 22.04
N VAL A 44 13.13 0.18 21.80
CA VAL A 44 12.37 -0.07 20.56
C VAL A 44 11.28 0.98 20.32
N GLU A 45 10.70 1.53 21.38
CA GLU A 45 9.69 2.60 21.30
C GLU A 45 10.23 3.86 20.62
N ASN A 46 11.54 4.14 20.73
CA ASN A 46 12.16 5.31 20.11
C ASN A 46 12.43 5.15 18.61
N VAL A 47 12.40 3.91 18.10
CA VAL A 47 12.55 3.61 16.67
C VAL A 47 11.23 3.23 16.01
N ALA A 48 10.20 2.88 16.79
CA ALA A 48 8.87 2.54 16.30
C ALA A 48 8.06 3.80 15.92
N ALA A 49 8.46 4.48 14.84
CA ALA A 49 7.66 5.54 14.24
C ALA A 49 6.32 5.00 13.69
N GLN A 50 5.32 5.86 13.57
CA GLN A 50 4.04 5.53 12.92
C GLN A 50 3.92 6.21 11.55
N GLY A 51 3.02 5.69 10.72
CA GLY A 51 2.70 6.27 9.42
C GLY A 51 3.85 6.17 8.40
N PRO A 52 3.89 7.08 7.41
CA PRO A 52 4.86 7.03 6.31
C PRO A 52 6.32 7.10 6.77
N GLY A 53 6.58 7.79 7.88
CA GLY A 53 7.93 7.94 8.45
C GLY A 53 8.58 6.61 8.84
N LEU A 54 7.78 5.62 9.25
CA LEU A 54 8.28 4.28 9.54
C LEU A 54 8.91 3.66 8.28
N ALA A 55 8.14 3.58 7.20
CA ALA A 55 8.55 2.94 5.97
C ALA A 55 9.63 3.72 5.19
N PHE A 56 9.61 5.06 5.24
CA PHE A 56 10.49 5.89 4.40
C PHE A 56 11.69 6.51 5.13
N VAL A 57 11.79 6.40 6.46
CA VAL A 57 12.93 6.90 7.25
C VAL A 57 13.57 5.79 8.06
N VAL A 58 12.81 5.17 8.96
CA VAL A 58 13.34 4.18 9.91
C VAL A 58 13.80 2.90 9.20
N TYR A 59 13.00 2.39 8.26
CA TYR A 59 13.32 1.18 7.52
C TYR A 59 14.57 1.30 6.64
N PRO A 60 14.72 2.34 5.80
CA PRO A 60 15.95 2.53 5.04
C PRO A 60 17.18 2.63 5.93
N GLU A 61 17.06 3.26 7.10
CA GLU A 61 18.14 3.35 8.08
C GLU A 61 18.52 1.96 8.63
N ALA A 62 17.55 1.13 8.99
CA ALA A 62 17.81 -0.24 9.43
C ALA A 62 18.43 -1.10 8.32
N LEU A 63 17.91 -1.00 7.08
CA LEU A 63 18.39 -1.77 5.94
C LEU A 63 19.82 -1.38 5.52
N ALA A 64 20.24 -0.14 5.78
CA ALA A 64 21.61 0.32 5.51
C ALA A 64 22.67 -0.42 6.36
N LEU A 65 22.28 -1.01 7.48
CA LEU A 65 23.16 -1.79 8.36
C LEU A 65 23.42 -3.21 7.83
N PHE A 66 22.62 -3.68 6.88
CA PHE A 66 22.74 -5.04 6.35
C PHE A 66 23.92 -5.16 5.37
N PRO A 67 24.64 -6.30 5.35
CA PRO A 67 25.80 -6.51 4.48
C PRO A 67 25.47 -6.44 2.97
N ALA A 68 24.20 -6.61 2.60
CA ALA A 68 23.69 -6.47 1.23
C ALA A 68 22.59 -5.39 1.14
N ALA A 69 22.79 -4.24 1.78
CA ALA A 69 21.80 -3.15 1.92
C ALA A 69 21.06 -2.81 0.60
N ASN A 70 21.77 -2.66 -0.52
CA ASN A 70 21.16 -2.32 -1.81
C ASN A 70 20.14 -3.37 -2.29
N PHE A 71 20.42 -4.65 -2.09
CA PHE A 71 19.51 -5.73 -2.47
C PHE A 71 18.21 -5.67 -1.65
N PHE A 72 18.35 -5.55 -0.32
CA PHE A 72 17.20 -5.49 0.57
C PHE A 72 16.40 -4.20 0.42
N ALA A 73 17.03 -3.06 0.15
CA ALA A 73 16.36 -1.80 -0.15
C ALA A 73 15.48 -1.91 -1.41
N VAL A 74 16.01 -2.50 -2.49
CA VAL A 74 15.22 -2.73 -3.72
C VAL A 74 14.03 -3.66 -3.45
N MET A 75 14.25 -4.77 -2.74
CA MET A 75 13.16 -5.68 -2.39
C MET A 75 12.10 -5.03 -1.51
N PHE A 76 12.50 -4.20 -0.55
CA PHE A 76 11.60 -3.49 0.34
C PHE A 76 10.73 -2.47 -0.42
N PHE A 77 11.35 -1.61 -1.23
CA PHE A 77 10.58 -0.62 -2.00
C PHE A 77 9.74 -1.26 -3.12
N LEU A 78 10.22 -2.34 -3.74
CA LEU A 78 9.41 -3.10 -4.70
C LEU A 78 8.19 -3.72 -4.02
N MET A 79 8.35 -4.25 -2.80
CA MET A 79 7.26 -4.78 -2.01
C MET A 79 6.22 -3.69 -1.66
N LEU A 80 6.66 -2.51 -1.20
CA LEU A 80 5.77 -1.36 -0.97
C LEU A 80 5.05 -0.94 -2.25
N LEU A 81 5.75 -0.91 -3.40
CA LEU A 81 5.16 -0.59 -4.69
C LEU A 81 4.09 -1.60 -5.10
N CYS A 82 4.37 -2.89 -4.99
CA CYS A 82 3.41 -3.95 -5.30
C CYS A 82 2.16 -3.87 -4.41
N LEU A 83 2.32 -3.65 -3.10
CA LEU A 83 1.21 -3.47 -2.16
C LEU A 83 0.33 -2.28 -2.51
N GLY A 84 0.95 -1.13 -2.85
CA GLY A 84 0.22 0.07 -3.24
C GLY A 84 -0.50 -0.09 -4.59
N VAL A 85 0.16 -0.70 -5.57
CA VAL A 85 -0.39 -0.89 -6.92
C VAL A 85 -1.56 -1.86 -6.94
N ASP A 86 -1.45 -3.01 -6.25
CA ASP A 86 -2.54 -3.99 -6.16
C ASP A 86 -3.81 -3.37 -5.54
N SER A 87 -3.64 -2.66 -4.43
CA SER A 87 -4.72 -1.94 -3.76
C SER A 87 -5.34 -0.86 -4.65
N ALA A 88 -4.51 -0.08 -5.36
CA ALA A 88 -4.98 0.96 -6.26
C ALA A 88 -5.78 0.39 -7.44
N PHE A 89 -5.37 -0.76 -8.00
CA PHE A 89 -6.12 -1.44 -9.05
C PHE A 89 -7.49 -1.90 -8.55
N ALA A 90 -7.56 -2.52 -7.37
CA ALA A 90 -8.83 -2.94 -6.78
C ALA A 90 -9.80 -1.75 -6.57
N LEU A 91 -9.30 -0.62 -6.06
CA LEU A 91 -10.10 0.61 -5.87
C LEU A 91 -10.56 1.23 -7.20
N ALA A 92 -9.69 1.26 -8.20
CA ALA A 92 -10.02 1.78 -9.52
C ALA A 92 -11.07 0.89 -10.22
N GLU A 93 -10.91 -0.44 -10.18
CA GLU A 93 -11.84 -1.38 -10.81
C GLU A 93 -13.23 -1.32 -10.16
N THR A 94 -13.28 -1.30 -8.82
CA THR A 94 -14.55 -1.18 -8.08
C THR A 94 -15.25 0.14 -8.41
N SER A 95 -14.52 1.26 -8.42
CA SER A 95 -15.08 2.58 -8.77
C SER A 95 -15.59 2.62 -10.21
N LEU A 96 -14.82 2.10 -11.17
CA LEU A 96 -15.20 2.04 -12.59
C LEU A 96 -16.41 1.14 -12.83
N THR A 97 -16.51 0.04 -12.08
CA THR A 97 -17.67 -0.87 -12.13
C THR A 97 -18.92 -0.17 -11.60
N CYS A 98 -18.83 0.51 -10.46
CA CYS A 98 -19.93 1.32 -9.93
C CYS A 98 -20.41 2.38 -10.95
N ILE A 99 -19.49 3.13 -11.56
CA ILE A 99 -19.82 4.14 -12.59
C ILE A 99 -20.55 3.50 -13.77
N ALA A 100 -20.12 2.30 -14.19
CA ALA A 100 -20.76 1.56 -15.26
C ALA A 100 -22.17 1.10 -14.90
N ASP A 101 -22.36 0.55 -13.70
CA ASP A 101 -23.63 0.01 -13.23
C ASP A 101 -24.70 1.10 -13.03
N PHE A 102 -24.30 2.30 -12.58
CA PHE A 102 -25.21 3.45 -12.47
C PHE A 102 -25.52 4.14 -13.81
N GLY A 103 -24.93 3.67 -14.93
CA GLY A 103 -25.13 4.26 -16.24
C GLY A 103 -24.56 5.69 -16.38
N ILE A 104 -23.58 6.04 -15.54
CA ILE A 104 -22.88 7.32 -15.63
C ILE A 104 -21.90 7.25 -16.81
N LEU A 105 -21.94 8.24 -17.70
CA LEU A 105 -21.16 8.27 -18.96
C LEU A 105 -21.42 7.06 -19.89
N PRO A 106 -22.69 6.77 -20.27
CA PRO A 106 -23.04 5.57 -21.02
C PRO A 106 -22.53 5.57 -22.47
N ARG A 107 -22.06 6.73 -22.96
CA ARG A 107 -21.53 6.93 -24.32
C ARG A 107 -20.05 6.58 -24.45
N LEU A 108 -19.33 6.39 -23.34
CA LEU A 108 -17.90 6.04 -23.36
C LEU A 108 -17.74 4.52 -23.25
N SER A 109 -16.88 3.95 -24.11
CA SER A 109 -16.43 2.57 -23.95
C SER A 109 -15.52 2.43 -22.72
N THR A 110 -15.24 1.19 -22.31
CA THR A 110 -14.49 0.88 -21.08
C THR A 110 -13.11 1.54 -21.03
N GLY A 111 -12.35 1.53 -22.13
CA GLY A 111 -11.02 2.12 -22.21
C GLY A 111 -10.98 3.64 -21.98
N PRO A 112 -11.69 4.45 -22.79
CA PRO A 112 -11.78 5.90 -22.60
C PRO A 112 -12.33 6.31 -21.23
N ARG A 113 -13.29 5.55 -20.68
CA ARG A 113 -13.83 5.81 -19.35
C ARG A 113 -12.79 5.60 -18.25
N ALA A 114 -12.01 4.51 -18.33
CA ALA A 114 -10.89 4.28 -17.42
C ALA A 114 -9.81 5.37 -17.56
N ALA A 115 -9.47 5.77 -18.77
CA ALA A 115 -8.50 6.84 -19.00
C ALA A 115 -8.96 8.19 -18.40
N LEU A 116 -10.24 8.53 -18.54
CA LEU A 116 -10.80 9.73 -17.94
C LEU A 116 -10.77 9.68 -16.41
N TYR A 117 -11.15 8.55 -15.82
CA TYR A 117 -11.07 8.32 -14.37
C TYR A 117 -9.63 8.48 -13.86
N CYS A 118 -8.67 7.80 -14.49
CA CYS A 118 -7.26 7.91 -14.13
C CYS A 118 -6.74 9.34 -14.28
N LEU A 119 -7.15 10.08 -15.32
CA LEU A 119 -6.78 11.48 -15.51
C LEU A 119 -7.33 12.36 -14.37
N LEU A 120 -8.59 12.18 -13.98
CA LEU A 120 -9.18 12.91 -12.85
C LEU A 120 -8.48 12.58 -11.53
N CYS A 121 -8.22 11.30 -11.25
CA CYS A 121 -7.46 10.87 -10.08
C CYS A 121 -6.03 11.45 -10.09
N PHE A 122 -5.37 11.51 -11.24
CA PHE A 122 -4.05 12.13 -11.38
C PHE A 122 -4.09 13.62 -11.05
N LEU A 123 -5.07 14.37 -11.60
CA LEU A 123 -5.21 15.80 -11.34
C LEU A 123 -5.49 16.10 -9.86
N LEU A 124 -6.34 15.31 -9.20
CA LEU A 124 -6.57 15.41 -7.76
C LEU A 124 -5.32 14.99 -6.96
N GLY A 125 -4.62 13.95 -7.43
CA GLY A 125 -3.38 13.43 -6.86
C GLY A 125 -2.25 14.46 -6.81
N LEU A 126 -2.23 15.43 -7.73
CA LEU A 126 -1.23 16.52 -7.72
C LEU A 126 -1.24 17.32 -6.42
N LEU A 127 -2.37 17.40 -5.70
CA LEU A 127 -2.46 18.04 -4.39
C LEU A 127 -1.46 17.42 -3.39
N PHE A 128 -1.33 16.10 -3.39
CA PHE A 128 -0.48 15.34 -2.46
C PHE A 128 1.02 15.39 -2.83
N VAL A 129 1.37 15.87 -4.03
CA VAL A 129 2.78 16.03 -4.47
C VAL A 129 3.30 17.45 -4.18
N THR A 130 2.43 18.36 -3.71
CA THR A 130 2.85 19.70 -3.28
C THR A 130 3.72 19.66 -2.02
N ARG A 131 4.37 20.78 -1.68
CA ARG A 131 5.21 20.87 -0.46
C ARG A 131 4.44 20.61 0.85
N GLY A 132 3.13 20.82 0.84
CA GLY A 132 2.22 20.50 1.96
C GLY A 132 1.52 19.15 1.79
N GLY A 133 1.98 18.29 0.88
CA GLY A 133 1.31 17.05 0.51
C GLY A 133 1.09 16.10 1.68
N LEU A 134 2.07 16.00 2.60
CA LEU A 134 1.93 15.19 3.81
C LEU A 134 0.82 15.69 4.74
N LEU A 135 0.57 17.01 4.81
CA LEU A 135 -0.55 17.56 5.60
C LEU A 135 -1.91 17.21 4.98
N TRP A 136 -1.99 17.19 3.64
CA TRP A 136 -3.18 16.73 2.96
C TRP A 136 -3.39 15.24 3.15
N LEU A 137 -2.31 14.45 3.13
CA LEU A 137 -2.36 13.02 3.40
C LEU A 137 -2.89 12.77 4.81
N ASP A 138 -2.33 13.42 5.84
CA ASP A 138 -2.80 13.28 7.22
C ASP A 138 -4.25 13.76 7.44
N LEU A 139 -4.80 14.60 6.55
CA LEU A 139 -6.19 15.05 6.61
C LEU A 139 -7.17 14.03 5.98
N PHE A 140 -6.74 13.31 4.95
CA PHE A 140 -7.58 12.41 4.15
C PHE A 140 -7.40 10.93 4.48
N ASP A 141 -6.27 10.54 5.07
CA ASP A 141 -5.96 9.20 5.59
C ASP A 141 -6.68 8.95 6.93
#